data_AF-A0AA40YTS4-F1
#
_entry.id   AF-A0AA40YTS4-F1
#
_cell.length_a   1.000
_cell.length_b   1.000
_cell.length_c   1.000
_cell.angle_alpha   90.00
_cell.angle_beta   90.00
_cell.angle_gamma   90.00
#
_symmetry.space_group_name_H-M   'P 1'
#
loop_
_entity.id
_entity.type
_entity.pdbx_description
1 polymer ?
#
loop_
_entity_poly.entity_id
_entity_poly.type
_entity_poly.pdbx_seq_one_letter_code
_entity_poly.pdbx_strand_id
1 'polypeptide(L)' 'MGISDVLRHYLDENHMTQTEFRVKNNLPLSKGSLNHAIRTKNYSPRPETLKALAAAMDMTTDELIAASETYEQAK' A
#
# COMPACT_ATOMS: atom_id res chain seq x y z
N MET A 1 -9.00 9.73 -1.74
CA MET A 1 -8.17 8.67 -2.35
C MET A 1 -7.02 8.45 -1.39
N GLY A 2 -6.58 7.21 -1.20
CA GLY A 2 -5.76 6.85 -0.05
C GLY A 2 -4.60 5.93 -0.43
N ILE A 3 -3.85 5.50 0.59
CA ILE A 3 -2.75 4.52 0.45
C ILE A 3 -3.21 3.25 -0.30
N SER A 4 -4.50 2.91 -0.23
CA SER A 4 -5.13 1.85 -1.00
C SER A 4 -4.97 1.98 -2.53
N ASP A 5 -5.09 3.20 -3.06
CA ASP A 5 -4.94 3.49 -4.49
C ASP A 5 -3.47 3.37 -4.92
N VAL A 6 -2.53 3.89 -4.12
CA VAL A 6 -1.09 3.76 -4.36
C VAL A 6 -0.66 2.29 -4.37
N LEU A 7 -1.13 1.51 -3.38
CA LEU A 7 -0.87 0.07 -3.33
C LEU A 7 -1.42 -0.65 -4.55
N ARG A 8 -2.63 -0.28 -5.00
CA ARG A 8 -3.23 -0.89 -6.18
C ARG A 8 -2.45 -0.58 -7.45
N HIS A 9 -2.04 0.68 -7.62
CA HIS A 9 -1.21 1.10 -8.74
C HIS A 9 0.13 0.37 -8.75
N TYR A 10 0.82 0.30 -7.61
CA TYR A 10 2.10 -0.40 -7.51
C TYR A 10 1.96 -1.90 -7.83
N LEU A 11 0.90 -2.56 -7.36
CA LEU A 11 0.62 -3.96 -7.68
C LEU A 11 0.35 -4.16 -9.18
N ASP A 12 -0.37 -3.24 -9.81
CA ASP A 12 -0.68 -3.27 -11.25
C ASP A 12 0.58 -3.06 -12.09
N GLU A 13 1.38 -2.04 -11.78
CA GLU A 13 2.66 -1.74 -12.47
C GLU A 13 3.68 -2.87 -12.34
N ASN A 14 3.70 -3.56 -11.20
CA ASN A 14 4.60 -4.69 -10.98
C ASN A 14 4.02 -6.03 -11.43
N HIS A 15 2.80 -6.07 -11.98
CA HIS A 15 2.05 -7.30 -12.30
C HIS A 15 2.02 -8.31 -11.15
N MET A 16 1.91 -7.83 -9.92
CA MET A 16 1.98 -8.62 -8.70
C MET A 16 0.61 -8.75 -8.02
N THR A 17 0.31 -9.93 -7.50
CA THR A 17 -0.86 -10.13 -6.65
C THR A 17 -0.60 -9.64 -5.22
N GLN A 18 -1.67 -9.33 -4.49
CA GLN A 18 -1.59 -9.00 -3.06
C GLN A 18 -0.86 -10.08 -2.24
N THR A 19 -1.05 -11.35 -2.62
CA THR A 19 -0.41 -12.48 -1.93
C THR A 19 1.09 -12.47 -2.18
N GLU A 20 1.52 -12.25 -3.43
CA GLU A 20 2.94 -12.16 -3.79
C GLU A 20 3.60 -10.96 -3.13
N PHE A 21 2.96 -9.79 -3.13
CA PHE A 21 3.48 -8.61 -2.44
C PHE A 21 3.68 -8.85 -0.95
N ARG A 22 2.74 -9.54 -0.30
CA ARG A 22 2.85 -9.91 1.12
C ARG A 22 3.99 -10.88 1.38
N VAL A 23 4.13 -11.90 0.54
CA VAL A 23 5.16 -12.94 0.69
C VAL A 23 6.54 -12.37 0.39
N LYS A 24 6.68 -11.62 -0.71
CA LYS A 24 7.93 -10.99 -1.14
C LYS A 24 8.46 -10.02 -0.11
N ASN A 25 7.59 -9.24 0.51
CA ASN A 25 7.96 -8.22 1.48
C ASN A 25 7.80 -8.65 2.94
N ASN A 26 7.52 -9.93 3.19
CA ASN A 26 7.32 -10.52 4.52
C ASN A 26 6.45 -9.65 5.45
N LEU A 27 5.35 -9.10 4.91
CA LEU A 27 4.54 -8.15 5.65
C LEU A 27 3.89 -8.85 6.86
N PRO A 28 3.93 -8.24 8.06
CA PRO A 28 3.30 -8.78 9.27
C PRO A 28 1.77 -8.59 9.26
N LEU A 29 1.14 -8.76 8.10
CA LEU A 29 -0.28 -8.56 7.87
C LEU A 29 -0.95 -9.88 7.50
N SER A 30 -2.12 -10.13 8.07
CA SER A 30 -2.97 -11.22 7.61
C SER A 30 -3.47 -10.96 6.19
N LYS A 31 -3.76 -12.01 5.40
CA LYS A 31 -4.32 -11.87 4.03
C LYS A 31 -5.57 -10.97 4.03
N GLY A 32 -6.41 -11.10 5.05
CA GLY A 32 -7.60 -10.27 5.23
C GLY A 32 -7.29 -8.79 5.49
N SER A 33 -6.25 -8.49 6.27
CA SER A 33 -5.82 -7.12 6.57
C SER A 33 -5.30 -6.40 5.33
N LEU A 34 -4.54 -7.09 4.47
CA LEU A 34 -4.05 -6.51 3.22
C LEU A 34 -5.18 -6.30 2.20
N ASN A 35 -6.10 -7.26 2.07
CA ASN A 35 -7.27 -7.08 1.20
C ASN A 35 -8.17 -5.94 1.70
N HIS A 36 -8.34 -5.79 3.01
CA HIS A 36 -9.04 -4.65 3.59
C HIS A 36 -8.27 -3.34 3.34
N ALA A 37 -6.95 -3.34 3.47
CA ALA A 37 -6.09 -2.19 3.19
C ALA A 37 -6.26 -1.66 1.76
N ILE A 38 -6.40 -2.57 0.78
CA ILE A 38 -6.53 -2.20 -0.64
C ILE A 38 -7.97 -1.87 -1.03
N ARG A 39 -8.97 -2.49 -0.39
CA ARG A 39 -10.39 -2.24 -0.71
C ARG A 39 -10.96 -1.01 -0.01
N THR A 40 -10.41 -0.62 1.14
CA THR A 40 -10.95 0.48 1.94
C THR A 40 -10.41 1.81 1.42
N LYS A 41 -11.30 2.65 0.90
CA LYS A 41 -10.97 3.98 0.33
C LYS A 41 -10.32 4.93 1.34
N ASN A 42 -10.69 4.82 2.62
CA ASN A 42 -10.13 5.60 3.72
C ASN A 42 -9.35 4.70 4.68
N TYR A 43 -8.57 3.77 4.12
CA TYR A 43 -7.72 2.92 4.95
C TYR A 43 -6.65 3.79 5.61
N SER A 44 -6.74 3.93 6.93
CA SER A 44 -5.69 4.52 7.75
C SER A 44 -4.90 3.38 8.38
N PRO A 45 -3.79 2.92 7.75
CA PRO A 45 -2.94 1.92 8.36
C PRO A 45 -2.38 2.42 9.68
N ARG A 46 -2.17 1.51 10.62
CA ARG A 46 -1.35 1.82 11.80
C ARG A 46 0.05 2.22 11.35
N PRO A 47 0.78 3.08 12.08
CA PRO A 47 2.13 3.51 11.72
C PRO A 47 3.08 2.35 11.41
N GLU A 48 2.98 1.25 12.16
CA GLU A 48 3.78 0.03 11.93
C GLU A 48 3.45 -0.62 10.58
N THR A 49 2.17 -0.66 10.21
CA THR A 49 1.70 -1.17 8.93
C THR A 49 2.12 -0.25 7.79
N LEU A 50 1.99 1.07 7.98
CA LEU A 50 2.43 2.06 7.00
C LEU A 50 3.92 1.91 6.71
N LYS A 51 4.75 1.79 7.75
CA LYS A 51 6.20 1.59 7.63
C LYS A 51 6.54 0.30 6.89
N ALA A 52 5.83 -0.79 7.18
CA ALA A 52 6.03 -2.06 6.48
C ALA A 52 5.63 -1.96 5.00
N LEU A 53 4.53 -1.27 4.68
CA LEU A 53 4.08 -1.06 3.29
C LEU A 53 5.04 -0.16 2.50
N ALA A 54 5.52 0.91 3.11
CA ALA A 54 6.50 1.80 2.50
C ALA A 54 7.82 1.06 2.23
N ALA A 55 8.33 0.32 3.24
CA ALA A 55 9.52 -0.51 3.07
C ALA A 55 9.34 -1.60 1.99
N ALA A 56 8.14 -2.16 1.86
CA ALA A 56 7.79 -3.14 0.84
C ALA A 56 7.77 -2.59 -0.59
N MET A 57 7.66 -1.27 -0.72
CA MET A 57 7.67 -0.54 -1.99
C MET A 57 9.03 0.14 -2.23
N ASP A 58 10.02 -0.11 -1.36
CA ASP A 58 11.32 0.57 -1.36
C ASP A 58 11.19 2.11 -1.20
N MET A 59 10.19 2.55 -0.45
CA MET A 59 9.89 3.97 -0.20
C MET A 59 9.89 4.29 1.29
N THR A 60 10.02 5.57 1.62
CA THR A 60 9.77 6.08 2.97
C THR A 60 8.28 6.23 3.25
N THR A 61 7.91 6.28 4.53
CA THR A 61 6.52 6.53 4.94
C THR A 61 5.99 7.84 4.40
N ASP A 62 6.82 8.87 4.36
CA ASP A 62 6.49 10.20 3.85
C ASP A 62 6.28 10.17 2.33
N GLU A 63 7.10 9.43 1.58
CA GLU A 63 6.90 9.23 0.14
C GLU A 63 5.62 8.48 -0.16
N LEU A 64 5.26 7.47 0.63
CA LEU A 64 4.00 6.75 0.48
C LEU A 64 2.79 7.65 0.76
N ILE A 65 2.88 8.51 1.78
CA ILE A 65 1.85 9.52 2.09
C ILE A 65 1.76 10.53 0.95
N ALA A 66 2.88 11.12 0.53
CA ALA A 66 2.93 12.09 -0.54
C ALA A 66 2.42 11.52 -1.87
N ALA A 67 2.74 10.25 -2.17
CA ALA A 67 2.17 9.54 -3.31
C ALA A 67 0.64 9.44 -3.17
N SER A 68 0.13 9.06 -1.99
CA SER A 68 -1.32 8.97 -1.77
C SER A 68 -2.05 10.31 -1.95
N GLU A 69 -1.39 11.42 -1.62
CA GLU A 69 -1.88 12.77 -1.87
C GLU A 69 -1.75 13.18 -3.34
N THR A 70 -0.67 12.80 -4.02
CA THR A 70 -0.42 13.14 -5.43
C THR A 70 -1.40 12.44 -6.37
N TYR A 71 -1.77 11.20 -6.07
CA TYR A 71 -2.81 10.48 -6.81
C TYR A 71 -4.19 11.15 -6.71
N GLU A 72 -4.43 12.04 -5.72
CA GLU A 72 -5.66 12.86 -5.68
C GLU A 72 -5.68 13.94 -6.78
N GLN A 73 -4.53 14.37 -7.29
CA GLN A 73 -4.41 15.51 -8.22
C GLN A 73 -4.38 15.08 -9.69
N ALA A 74 -4.20 13.79 -9.99
CA ALA A 74 -4.03 13.27 -11.34
C ALA A 74 -5.36 12.91 -12.06
N LYS A 75 -6.51 13.39 -11.57
CA LYS A 75 -7.83 13.12 -12.14
C LYS A 75 -8.69 14.38 -12.24
#